data_AF-K4IGB6-F1
#
_entry.id   AF-K4IGB6-F1
#
_cell.length_a   1.000
_cell.length_b   1.000
_cell.length_c   1.000
_cell.angle_alpha   90.00
_cell.angle_beta   90.00
_cell.angle_gamma   90.00
#
_symmetry.space_group_name_H-M   'P 1'
#
loop_
_entity.id
_entity.type
_entity.pdbx_description
1 polymer ?
#
loop_
_entity_poly.entity_id
_entity_poly.type
_entity_poly.pdbx_seq_one_letter_code
_entity_poly.pdbx_strand_id
1 'polypeptide(L)'
;MPKSKLIYQANQEVIGKHLQSKEWVMYSGKLTIYDRKTNPVILRLKSEIYETFIGEFMEEKKEFKGNNVSDVYGKLAKWYYNNGIIFQN
;
A
#
# COMPACT_ATOMS: atom_id res chain seq x y z
N MET A 1 4.11 14.03 -26.10
CA MET A 1 3.88 14.15 -24.65
C MET A 1 5.22 14.29 -23.95
N PRO A 2 5.42 15.26 -23.03
CA PRO A 2 6.63 15.31 -22.23
C PRO A 2 6.77 14.01 -21.43
N LYS A 3 7.98 13.42 -21.42
CA LYS A 3 8.24 12.18 -20.67
C LYS A 3 8.05 12.43 -19.18
N SER A 4 7.29 11.56 -18.51
CA SER A 4 7.13 11.64 -17.05
C SER A 4 8.48 11.45 -16.36
N LYS A 5 8.83 12.34 -15.43
CA LYS A 5 10.10 12.29 -14.68
C LYS A 5 9.86 11.72 -13.29
N LEU A 6 10.67 10.76 -12.84
CA LEU A 6 10.64 10.33 -11.44
C LEU A 6 11.23 11.44 -10.57
N ILE A 7 10.49 11.89 -9.56
CA ILE A 7 10.92 12.96 -8.65
C ILE A 7 11.20 12.47 -7.24
N TYR A 8 10.57 11.37 -6.83
CA TYR A 8 10.79 10.78 -5.52
C TYR A 8 10.55 9.27 -5.57
N GLN A 9 11.35 8.54 -4.79
CA GLN A 9 11.18 7.11 -4.60
C GLN A 9 11.70 6.72 -3.22
N ALA A 10 10.90 5.99 -2.46
CA ALA A 10 11.29 5.45 -1.17
C ALA A 10 10.68 4.07 -0.93
N ASN A 11 11.41 3.23 -0.20
CA ASN A 11 10.84 2.02 0.38
C ASN A 11 9.94 2.42 1.54
N GLN A 12 8.88 1.68 1.77
CA GLN A 12 7.89 1.88 2.82
C GLN A 12 7.68 0.55 3.52
N GLU A 13 7.36 0.58 4.80
CA GLU A 13 6.81 -0.59 5.49
C GLU A 13 5.40 -0.22 5.89
N VAL A 14 4.47 -1.12 5.64
CA VAL A 14 3.05 -0.92 5.92
C VAL A 14 2.61 -2.06 6.80
N ILE A 15 2.13 -1.71 7.99
CA ILE A 15 1.74 -2.68 9.00
C ILE A 15 0.28 -2.43 9.39
N GLY A 16 -0.43 -3.50 9.68
CA GLY A 16 -1.77 -3.44 10.25
C GLY A 16 -2.02 -4.61 11.15
N LYS A 17 -3.04 -4.49 12.01
CA LYS A 17 -3.49 -5.57 12.87
C LYS A 17 -4.92 -5.95 12.52
N HIS A 18 -5.15 -7.22 12.23
CA HIS A 18 -6.50 -7.68 11.98
C HIS A 18 -7.32 -7.72 13.28
N LEU A 19 -8.57 -7.29 13.18
CA LEU A 19 -9.43 -7.06 14.33
C LEU A 19 -9.83 -8.34 15.05
N GLN A 20 -10.15 -9.41 14.31
CA GLN A 20 -10.69 -10.64 14.87
C GLN A 20 -9.58 -11.62 15.26
N SER A 21 -8.78 -12.04 14.29
CA SER A 21 -7.66 -12.99 14.50
C SER A 21 -6.50 -12.40 15.32
N LYS A 22 -6.42 -11.08 15.46
CA LYS A 22 -5.30 -10.35 16.09
C LYS A 22 -3.95 -10.54 15.39
N GLU A 23 -3.92 -11.17 14.21
CA GLU A 23 -2.72 -11.36 13.40
C GLU A 23 -2.20 -10.02 12.86
N TRP A 24 -0.88 -9.96 12.71
CA TRP A 24 -0.20 -8.84 12.09
C TRP A 24 -0.12 -9.04 10.58
N VAL A 25 -0.44 -7.98 9.85
CA VAL A 25 -0.40 -7.92 8.39
C VAL A 25 0.72 -6.96 8.02
N MET A 26 1.72 -7.43 7.28
CA MET A 26 2.91 -6.66 6.93
C MET A 26 3.14 -6.68 5.43
N TYR A 27 3.38 -5.49 4.86
CA TYR A 27 3.71 -5.31 3.46
C TYR A 27 4.96 -4.45 3.32
N SER A 28 5.89 -4.91 2.50
CA SER A 28 6.95 -4.08 1.95
C SER A 28 6.38 -3.24 0.82
N GLY A 29 6.59 -1.94 0.89
CA GLY A 29 6.09 -0.95 -0.04
C GLY A 29 7.20 -0.24 -0.80
N LYS A 30 6.85 0.28 -1.97
CA LYS A 30 7.66 1.22 -2.74
C LYS A 30 6.79 2.38 -3.20
N LEU A 31 6.97 3.54 -2.58
CA LEU A 31 6.33 4.78 -2.96
C LEU A 31 7.14 5.43 -4.08
N THR A 32 6.50 5.72 -5.20
CA THR A 32 7.12 6.39 -6.36
C THR A 32 6.26 7.57 -6.76
N ILE A 33 6.88 8.73 -6.93
CA ILE A 33 6.21 9.96 -7.37
C ILE A 33 6.82 10.43 -8.68
N TYR A 34 5.96 10.72 -9.65
CA TYR A 34 6.32 11.22 -10.97
C TYR A 34 5.86 12.67 -11.14
N ASP A 35 6.60 13.46 -11.90
CA ASP A 35 6.16 14.74 -12.42
C ASP A 35 5.36 14.55 -13.73
N ARG A 36 4.34 15.40 -13.93
CA ARG A 36 3.53 15.50 -15.16
C ARG A 36 2.95 14.17 -15.67
N LYS A 37 2.52 13.31 -14.74
CA LYS A 37 1.85 12.03 -15.03
C LYS A 37 0.45 12.03 -14.42
N THR A 38 -0.55 11.49 -15.11
CA THR A 38 -1.88 11.24 -14.53
C THR A 38 -1.76 10.20 -13.41
N ASN A 39 -2.26 10.50 -12.22
CA ASN A 39 -1.99 9.75 -10.98
C ASN A 39 -0.46 9.62 -10.72
N PRO A 40 0.22 10.75 -10.43
CA PRO A 40 1.66 10.81 -10.26
C PRO A 40 2.19 10.00 -9.08
N VAL A 41 1.37 9.72 -8.06
CA VAL A 41 1.78 8.98 -6.87
C VAL A 41 1.35 7.53 -6.99
N ILE A 42 2.31 6.61 -6.86
CA ILE A 42 2.09 5.17 -6.93
C ILE A 42 2.74 4.52 -5.70
N LEU A 43 1.95 3.77 -4.93
CA LEU A 43 2.44 2.89 -3.87
C LEU A 43 2.24 1.45 -4.32
N ARG A 44 3.34 0.71 -4.46
CA ARG A 44 3.32 -0.72 -4.74
C ARG A 44 3.67 -1.47 -3.48
N LEU A 45 2.81 -2.42 -3.10
CA LEU A 45 2.97 -3.26 -1.93
C LEU A 45 3.22 -4.70 -2.36
N LYS A 46 4.06 -5.38 -1.60
CA LYS A 46 4.30 -6.81 -1.66
C LYS A 46 4.14 -7.37 -0.24
N SER A 47 3.32 -8.42 -0.11
CA SER A 47 3.07 -9.09 1.15
C SER A 47 4.37 -9.70 1.67
N GLU A 48 4.63 -9.50 2.96
CA GLU A 48 5.67 -10.21 3.71
C GLU A 48 5.03 -11.23 4.68
N ILE A 49 3.73 -11.50 4.50
CA ILE A 49 2.98 -12.45 5.31
C ILE A 49 3.13 -13.82 4.67
N TYR A 50 3.74 -14.74 5.43
CA TYR A 50 3.89 -16.14 5.06
C TYR A 50 3.08 -16.99 6.04
N GLU A 51 2.29 -17.94 5.52
CA GLU A 51 1.65 -19.02 6.30
C GLU A 51 0.72 -18.57 7.45
N THR A 52 -0.09 -17.53 7.25
CA THR A 52 -1.16 -17.15 8.19
C THR A 52 -2.53 -17.28 7.53
N PHE A 53 -3.56 -17.53 8.35
CA PHE A 53 -4.95 -17.63 7.86
C PHE A 53 -5.34 -16.38 7.08
N ILE A 54 -4.94 -15.19 7.54
CA ILE A 54 -5.21 -13.95 6.80
C ILE A 54 -4.36 -13.77 5.56
N GLY A 55 -3.12 -14.28 5.57
CA GLY A 55 -2.26 -14.28 4.40
C GLY A 55 -2.91 -14.94 3.18
N GLU A 56 -3.74 -15.97 3.38
CA GLU A 56 -4.46 -16.64 2.29
C GLU A 56 -5.55 -15.77 1.64
N PHE A 57 -6.14 -14.84 2.37
CA PHE A 57 -7.21 -13.95 1.87
C PHE A 57 -6.70 -12.59 1.41
N MET A 58 -5.45 -12.25 1.73
CA MET A 58 -4.83 -10.99 1.39
C MET A 58 -4.04 -11.08 0.08
N GLU A 59 -4.11 -10.03 -0.75
CA GLU A 59 -3.43 -10.01 -2.04
C GLU A 59 -1.90 -9.98 -1.86
N GLU A 60 -1.16 -10.91 -2.48
CA GLU A 60 0.32 -10.94 -2.41
C GLU A 60 0.94 -9.61 -2.90
N LYS A 61 0.32 -8.97 -3.90
CA LYS A 61 0.76 -7.69 -4.45
C LYS A 61 -0.43 -6.75 -4.59
N LYS A 62 -0.25 -5.50 -4.16
CA LYS A 62 -1.28 -4.46 -4.28
C LYS A 62 -0.67 -3.18 -4.83
N GLU A 63 -1.40 -2.49 -5.70
CA GLU A 63 -0.97 -1.19 -6.22
C GLU A 63 -2.04 -0.13 -5.97
N PHE A 64 -1.63 0.98 -5.38
CA PHE A 64 -2.45 2.16 -5.19
C PHE A 64 -1.90 3.31 -6.02
N LYS A 65 -2.79 3.98 -6.75
CA LYS A 65 -2.46 5.16 -7.58
C LYS A 65 -3.31 6.33 -7.13
N GLY A 66 -2.72 7.52 -7.14
CA GLY A 66 -3.43 8.73 -6.74
C GLY A 66 -2.75 10.01 -7.17
N ASN A 67 -3.45 11.12 -6.91
CA ASN A 67 -2.97 12.45 -7.27
C ASN A 67 -1.97 13.03 -6.28
N ASN A 68 -2.01 12.58 -5.03
CA ASN A 68 -1.10 12.98 -3.96
C ASN A 68 -0.91 11.82 -2.98
N VAL A 69 0.01 11.98 -2.04
CA VAL A 69 0.35 10.95 -1.05
C VAL A 69 -0.86 10.61 -0.18
N SER A 70 -1.60 11.62 0.29
CA SER A 70 -2.78 11.43 1.15
C SER A 70 -3.89 10.60 0.48
N ASP A 71 -4.15 10.80 -0.81
CA ASP A 71 -5.10 10.00 -1.60
C ASP A 71 -4.66 8.53 -1.67
N VAL A 72 -3.37 8.28 -1.90
CA VAL A 72 -2.81 6.93 -1.94
C VAL A 72 -2.89 6.23 -0.58
N TYR A 73 -2.49 6.88 0.50
CA TYR A 73 -2.58 6.30 1.85
C TYR A 73 -4.03 6.20 2.34
N GLY A 74 -4.93 7.08 1.92
CA GLY A 74 -6.37 6.96 2.18
C GLY A 74 -6.98 5.73 1.52
N LYS A 75 -6.60 5.44 0.26
CA LYS A 75 -7.00 4.22 -0.45
C LYS A 75 -6.46 2.96 0.23
N LEU A 76 -5.21 3.00 0.68
CA LEU A 76 -4.59 1.93 1.47
C LEU A 76 -5.35 1.68 2.78
N ALA A 77 -5.57 2.74 3.58
CA ALA A 77 -6.29 2.64 4.86
C ALA A 77 -7.71 2.10 4.68
N LYS A 78 -8.42 2.55 3.63
CA LYS A 78 -9.73 2.01 3.27
C LYS A 78 -9.67 0.54 2.88
N TRP A 79 -8.66 0.13 2.11
CA TRP A 79 -8.47 -1.28 1.75
C TRP A 79 -8.20 -2.15 2.98
N TYR A 80 -7.33 -1.70 3.90
CA TYR A 80 -7.12 -2.39 5.17
C TYR A 80 -8.40 -2.50 5.99
N TYR A 81 -9.14 -1.40 6.16
CA TYR A 81 -10.39 -1.39 6.91
C TYR A 81 -11.42 -2.36 6.31
N ASN A 82 -11.55 -2.40 4.98
CA ASN A 82 -12.46 -3.32 4.29
C ASN A 82 -12.07 -4.80 4.49
N ASN A 83 -10.81 -5.09 4.80
CA ASN A 83 -10.33 -6.43 5.14
C ASN A 83 -10.26 -6.66 6.65
N GLY A 84 -10.92 -5.83 7.47
CA GLY A 84 -10.92 -5.98 8.93
C GLY A 84 -9.59 -5.64 9.60
N ILE A 85 -8.70 -4.93 8.92
CA ILE A 85 -7.35 -4.57 9.38
C ILE A 85 -7.34 -3.11 9.80
N ILE A 86 -6.84 -2.82 11.00
CA ILE A 86 -6.53 -1.46 11.41
C ILE A 86 -5.10 -1.15 11.03
N PHE A 87 -4.91 -0.11 10.21
CA PHE A 87 -3.59 0.41 9.86
C PHE A 87 -2.85 0.89 11.10
N GLN A 88 -1.58 0.51 11.23
CA GLN A 88 -0.67 0.87 12.31
C GLN A 88 0.55 1.53 11.70
N ASN A 89 0.92 2.71 12.18
CA ASN A 89 2.01 3.53 11.65
C ASN A 89 3.06 3.78 12.72
#